data_AF-E9HHL4-F1
#
_entry.id   AF-E9HHL4-F1
#
_cell.length_a   1.000
_cell.length_b   1.000
_cell.length_c   1.000
_cell.angle_alpha   90.00
_cell.angle_beta   90.00
_cell.angle_gamma   90.00
#
_symmetry.space_group_name_H-M   'P 1'
#
loop_
_entity.id
_entity.type
_entity.pdbx_description
1 polymer ?
#
loop_
_entity_poly.entity_id
_entity_poly.type
_entity_poly.pdbx_seq_one_letter_code
_entity_poly.pdbx_strand_id
1 'polypeptide(L)'
;MMQESTLDDRKEERQARLLQAEENRARVQAEAERQAALRQQEAASILRAMNQRPASDRPRVVLANAAVAERPARQQHQAGKAAVGNRETPEEQRARLQSQALRMKIFRQDESEAERSARLRDQALRQKALRHEESEAEKLDRLREQSLRQKALRSEESEAEKSARLREQSLRQRCLRNQEIEAENAARLRDQLVRQENLRDIENEESNLSRLQDQSSRQENVRGRETTEERIERAISVRFRHQINLFDENEQESRVDHPEYMADYRATENEEEAAARREENRCRMELRRELEEQRERENEELRARDALDHGEIVPIENEEEEALRLQLMTERDRRGNPRTHRQACKEIVVEDRVHLHDCGDLTKICSECDAKHFAKEMPKDKKFQQCCAKGNVILPPAKPTIGQPLAKPASEIETFHEADSKLQQRPCFRLYGS
;
A
#
# COMPACT_ATOMS: atom_id res chain seq x y z
N MET A 1 22.19 -17.12 -29.07
CA MET A 1 21.72 -16.69 -30.41
C MET A 1 20.76 -17.71 -31.05
N MET A 2 21.19 -18.79 -31.72
CA MET A 2 20.27 -19.70 -32.48
C MET A 2 19.21 -20.47 -31.66
N GLN A 3 19.22 -20.40 -30.31
CA GLN A 3 18.25 -21.07 -29.45
C GLN A 3 17.22 -20.10 -28.81
N GLU A 4 17.55 -18.80 -28.72
CA GLU A 4 16.70 -17.81 -28.07
C GLU A 4 15.53 -17.39 -28.97
N SER A 5 15.76 -17.20 -30.28
CA SER A 5 14.71 -16.91 -31.26
C SER A 5 13.54 -17.91 -31.17
N THR A 6 13.86 -19.21 -31.11
CA THR A 6 12.85 -20.28 -31.06
C THR A 6 11.98 -20.29 -29.79
N LEU A 7 12.37 -19.55 -28.75
CA LEU A 7 11.58 -19.38 -27.52
C LEU A 7 10.65 -18.18 -27.61
N ASP A 8 11.04 -17.11 -28.30
CA ASP A 8 10.21 -15.93 -28.50
C ASP A 8 9.15 -16.17 -29.58
N ASP A 9 9.49 -16.83 -30.70
CA ASP A 9 8.53 -17.33 -31.70
C ASP A 9 7.39 -18.13 -31.03
N ARG A 10 7.74 -18.96 -30.04
CA ARG A 10 6.79 -19.80 -29.27
C ARG A 10 5.97 -19.03 -28.23
N LYS A 11 6.41 -17.83 -27.80
CA LYS A 11 5.61 -16.94 -26.95
C LYS A 11 4.60 -16.18 -27.81
N GLU A 12 5.03 -15.65 -28.95
CA GLU A 12 4.18 -14.96 -29.90
C GLU A 12 3.07 -15.88 -30.43
N GLU A 13 3.41 -17.11 -30.83
CA GLU A 13 2.41 -18.10 -31.28
C GLU A 13 1.39 -18.44 -30.17
N ARG A 14 1.81 -18.43 -28.89
CA ARG A 14 0.89 -18.62 -27.75
C ARG A 14 0.01 -17.39 -27.51
N GLN A 15 0.55 -16.18 -27.65
CA GLN A 15 -0.22 -14.94 -27.52
C GLN A 15 -1.26 -14.82 -28.65
N ALA A 16 -0.88 -15.10 -29.89
CA ALA A 16 -1.79 -15.13 -31.04
C ALA A 16 -2.95 -16.14 -30.83
N ARG A 17 -2.65 -17.36 -30.35
CA ARG A 17 -3.66 -18.37 -30.02
C ARG A 17 -4.59 -17.95 -28.87
N LEU A 18 -4.10 -17.18 -27.89
CA LEU A 18 -4.92 -16.64 -26.79
C LEU A 18 -5.88 -15.54 -27.30
N LEU A 19 -5.36 -14.58 -28.07
CA LEU A 19 -6.18 -13.51 -28.68
C LEU A 19 -7.27 -14.11 -29.59
N GLN A 20 -6.93 -15.09 -30.43
CA GLN A 20 -7.90 -15.80 -31.27
C GLN A 20 -8.94 -16.59 -30.44
N ALA A 21 -8.57 -17.11 -29.27
CA ALA A 21 -9.51 -17.77 -28.36
C ALA A 21 -10.47 -16.76 -27.68
N GLU A 22 -10.00 -15.55 -27.36
CA GLU A 22 -10.83 -14.47 -26.82
C GLU A 22 -11.79 -13.91 -27.87
N GLU A 23 -11.34 -13.69 -29.11
CA GLU A 23 -12.20 -13.29 -30.22
C GLU A 23 -13.30 -14.33 -30.49
N ASN A 24 -12.95 -15.61 -30.51
CA ASN A 24 -13.94 -16.69 -30.67
C ASN A 24 -14.95 -16.73 -29.50
N ARG A 25 -14.53 -16.47 -28.26
CA ARG A 25 -15.45 -16.35 -27.11
C ARG A 25 -16.38 -15.15 -27.28
N ALA A 26 -15.87 -14.00 -27.69
CA ALA A 26 -16.68 -12.80 -27.94
C ALA A 26 -17.73 -13.03 -29.04
N ARG A 27 -17.36 -13.74 -30.13
CA ARG A 27 -18.29 -14.13 -31.19
C ARG A 27 -19.39 -15.07 -30.70
N VAL A 28 -19.05 -16.11 -29.93
CA VAL A 28 -20.04 -17.05 -29.36
C VAL A 28 -20.98 -16.34 -28.38
N GLN A 29 -20.46 -15.41 -27.56
CA GLN A 29 -21.28 -14.63 -26.64
C GLN A 29 -22.24 -13.69 -27.39
N ALA A 30 -21.75 -12.96 -28.40
CA ALA A 30 -22.59 -12.09 -29.22
C ALA A 30 -23.66 -12.87 -30.00
N GLU A 31 -23.38 -14.10 -30.42
CA GLU A 31 -24.38 -14.98 -31.04
C GLU A 31 -25.43 -15.46 -30.02
N ALA A 32 -25.02 -15.83 -28.80
CA ALA A 32 -25.94 -16.19 -27.73
C ALA A 32 -26.87 -15.02 -27.34
N GLU A 33 -26.34 -13.79 -27.29
CA GLU A 33 -27.12 -12.57 -27.05
C GLU A 33 -28.11 -12.29 -28.19
N ARG A 34 -27.72 -12.47 -29.45
CA ARG A 34 -28.63 -12.39 -30.61
C ARG A 34 -29.75 -13.44 -30.54
N GLN A 35 -29.42 -14.70 -30.19
CA GLN A 35 -30.43 -15.75 -30.01
C GLN A 35 -31.38 -15.45 -28.83
N ALA A 36 -30.87 -14.86 -27.74
CA ALA A 36 -31.70 -14.42 -26.62
C ALA A 36 -32.65 -13.29 -27.01
N ALA A 37 -32.17 -12.30 -27.77
CA ALA A 37 -32.99 -11.21 -28.30
C ALA A 37 -34.08 -11.71 -29.26
N LEU A 38 -33.75 -12.65 -30.15
CA LEU A 38 -34.74 -13.30 -31.03
C LEU A 38 -35.82 -14.03 -30.24
N ARG A 39 -35.45 -14.84 -29.23
CA ARG A 39 -36.44 -15.51 -28.35
C ARG A 39 -37.33 -14.52 -27.60
N GLN A 40 -36.79 -13.39 -27.16
CA GLN A 40 -37.58 -12.32 -26.54
C GLN A 40 -38.54 -11.67 -27.56
N GLN A 41 -38.10 -11.45 -28.80
CA GLN A 41 -38.93 -10.91 -29.88
C GLN A 41 -40.05 -11.90 -30.28
N GLU A 42 -39.75 -13.19 -30.36
CA GLU A 42 -40.73 -14.27 -30.58
C GLU A 42 -41.74 -14.32 -29.45
N ALA A 43 -41.30 -14.34 -28.18
CA ALA A 43 -42.20 -14.31 -27.02
C ALA A 43 -43.11 -13.06 -27.02
N ALA A 44 -42.56 -11.88 -27.35
CA ALA A 44 -43.32 -10.64 -27.48
C ALA A 44 -44.26 -10.61 -28.71
N SER A 45 -43.96 -11.39 -29.75
CA SER A 45 -44.82 -11.60 -30.91
C SER A 45 -45.99 -12.53 -30.57
N ILE A 46 -45.70 -13.66 -29.91
CA ILE A 46 -46.70 -14.61 -29.39
C ILE A 46 -47.66 -13.92 -28.41
N LEU A 47 -47.14 -13.13 -27.46
CA LEU A 47 -47.96 -12.34 -26.54
C LEU A 47 -48.85 -11.32 -27.25
N ARG A 48 -48.36 -10.66 -28.30
CA ARG A 48 -49.19 -9.76 -29.14
C ARG A 48 -50.27 -10.51 -29.90
N ALA A 49 -49.93 -11.66 -30.51
CA ALA A 49 -50.89 -12.51 -31.20
C ALA A 49 -51.97 -13.07 -30.26
N MET A 50 -51.62 -13.48 -29.03
CA MET A 50 -52.59 -13.89 -28.01
C MET A 50 -53.52 -12.75 -27.58
N ASN A 51 -53.00 -11.52 -27.52
CA ASN A 51 -53.78 -10.34 -27.15
C ASN A 51 -54.74 -9.87 -28.24
N GLN A 52 -54.44 -10.12 -29.53
CA GLN A 52 -55.29 -9.76 -30.66
C GLN A 52 -56.40 -10.78 -31.00
N ARG A 53 -56.40 -11.97 -30.39
CA ARG A 53 -57.49 -12.95 -30.58
C ARG A 53 -58.80 -12.50 -29.92
N PRO A 54 -59.96 -12.64 -30.60
CA PRO A 54 -61.25 -12.39 -29.98
C PRO A 54 -61.48 -13.31 -28.77
N ALA A 55 -62.26 -12.83 -27.80
CA ALA A 55 -62.39 -13.46 -26.49
C ALA A 55 -62.99 -14.89 -26.50
N SER A 56 -63.59 -15.32 -27.61
CA SER A 56 -64.14 -16.66 -27.84
C SER A 56 -63.09 -17.76 -27.94
N ASP A 57 -61.90 -17.46 -28.50
CA ASP A 57 -60.88 -18.48 -28.85
C ASP A 57 -59.64 -18.46 -27.94
N ARG A 58 -59.74 -17.83 -26.77
CA ARG A 58 -58.71 -17.96 -25.73
C ARG A 58 -58.96 -19.27 -24.97
N PRO A 59 -58.02 -20.25 -25.00
CA PRO A 59 -58.14 -21.41 -24.12
C PRO A 59 -58.21 -20.90 -22.68
N ARG A 60 -59.22 -21.40 -21.95
CA ARG A 60 -59.56 -20.92 -20.61
C ARG A 60 -58.53 -21.42 -19.59
N VAL A 61 -57.32 -20.88 -19.65
CA VAL A 61 -56.29 -21.04 -18.61
C VAL A 61 -56.82 -20.34 -17.37
N VAL A 62 -57.52 -21.11 -16.54
CA VAL A 62 -57.86 -20.71 -15.18
C VAL A 62 -56.53 -20.39 -14.49
N LEU A 63 -56.30 -19.11 -14.20
CA LEU A 63 -55.16 -18.65 -13.43
C LEU A 63 -55.20 -19.33 -12.07
N ALA A 64 -54.36 -20.36 -11.89
CA ALA A 64 -54.33 -21.23 -10.72
C ALA A 64 -53.71 -20.56 -9.47
N ASN A 65 -53.96 -19.26 -9.27
CA ASN A 65 -53.44 -18.47 -8.18
C ASN A 65 -53.93 -18.99 -6.81
N ALA A 66 -55.12 -19.61 -6.75
CA ALA A 66 -55.62 -20.28 -5.56
C ALA A 66 -54.77 -21.52 -5.17
N ALA A 67 -54.28 -22.28 -6.14
CA ALA A 67 -53.47 -23.49 -5.89
C ALA A 67 -52.08 -23.15 -5.32
N VAL A 68 -51.55 -21.96 -5.62
CA VAL A 68 -50.27 -21.48 -5.08
C VAL A 68 -50.37 -21.12 -3.59
N ALA A 69 -51.53 -20.63 -3.13
CA ALA A 69 -51.76 -20.31 -1.71
C ALA A 69 -52.15 -21.54 -0.87
N GLU A 70 -52.87 -22.50 -1.45
CA GLU A 70 -53.22 -23.74 -0.73
C GLU A 70 -52.02 -24.67 -0.50
N ARG A 71 -51.00 -24.65 -1.37
CA ARG A 71 -49.85 -25.55 -1.26
C ARG A 71 -49.01 -25.30 0.00
N PRO A 72 -48.65 -24.05 0.38
CA PRO A 72 -48.08 -23.73 1.69
C PRO A 72 -48.96 -24.15 2.87
N ALA A 73 -50.26 -23.89 2.83
CA ALA A 73 -51.18 -24.23 3.93
C ALA A 73 -51.25 -25.76 4.15
N ARG A 74 -51.33 -26.54 3.06
CA ARG A 74 -51.28 -28.01 3.11
C ARG A 74 -49.92 -28.53 3.63
N GLN A 75 -48.81 -27.89 3.24
CA GLN A 75 -47.47 -28.23 3.74
C GLN A 75 -47.33 -27.91 5.24
N GLN A 76 -47.82 -26.76 5.71
CA GLN A 76 -47.83 -26.39 7.14
C GLN A 76 -48.68 -27.37 7.95
N HIS A 77 -49.85 -27.79 7.46
CA HIS A 77 -50.68 -28.81 8.12
C HIS A 77 -50.02 -30.19 8.17
N GLN A 78 -49.32 -30.59 7.11
CA GLN A 78 -48.54 -31.83 7.09
C GLN A 78 -47.33 -31.77 8.04
N ALA A 79 -46.60 -30.65 8.06
CA ALA A 79 -45.49 -30.41 8.99
C ALA A 79 -45.95 -30.37 10.45
N GLY A 80 -47.09 -29.74 10.73
CA GLY A 80 -47.73 -29.73 12.05
C GLY A 80 -48.14 -31.14 12.51
N LYS A 81 -48.72 -31.94 11.62
CA LYS A 81 -49.01 -33.36 11.89
C LYS A 81 -47.74 -34.18 12.17
N ALA A 82 -46.66 -33.95 11.43
CA ALA A 82 -45.38 -34.59 11.69
C ALA A 82 -44.79 -34.16 13.04
N ALA A 83 -44.85 -32.88 13.39
CA ALA A 83 -44.36 -32.35 14.68
C ALA A 83 -45.13 -32.94 15.88
N VAL A 84 -46.45 -33.05 15.78
CA VAL A 84 -47.31 -33.56 16.87
C VAL A 84 -47.24 -35.10 17.01
N GLY A 85 -46.92 -35.83 15.93
CA GLY A 85 -46.89 -37.29 15.91
C GLY A 85 -45.61 -37.98 16.43
N ASN A 86 -44.52 -37.25 16.67
CA ASN A 86 -43.22 -37.84 17.05
C ASN A 86 -43.13 -38.19 18.54
N ARG A 87 -43.67 -39.35 18.94
CA ARG A 87 -43.23 -40.10 20.13
C ARG A 87 -42.45 -41.35 19.71
N GLU A 88 -41.35 -41.15 19.01
CA GLU A 88 -40.41 -42.24 18.72
C GLU A 88 -39.62 -42.61 19.98
N THR A 89 -39.40 -43.91 20.18
CA THR A 89 -38.41 -44.40 21.14
C THR A 89 -36.98 -44.12 20.64
N PRO A 90 -35.98 -44.04 21.53
CA PRO A 90 -34.59 -43.87 21.10
C PRO A 90 -34.07 -45.03 20.23
N GLU A 91 -34.67 -46.22 20.30
CA GLU A 91 -34.33 -47.36 19.45
C GLU A 91 -34.90 -47.22 18.03
N GLU A 92 -36.18 -46.83 17.90
CA GLU A 92 -36.79 -46.50 16.60
C GLU A 92 -36.08 -45.31 15.94
N GLN A 93 -35.71 -44.29 16.71
CA GLN A 93 -34.93 -43.15 16.21
C GLN A 93 -33.56 -43.61 15.67
N ARG A 94 -32.86 -44.51 16.38
CA ARG A 94 -31.60 -45.11 15.92
C ARG A 94 -31.80 -45.92 14.64
N ALA A 95 -32.82 -46.78 14.57
CA ALA A 95 -33.12 -47.59 13.39
C ALA A 95 -33.48 -46.72 12.17
N ARG A 96 -34.22 -45.62 12.37
CA ARG A 96 -34.55 -44.63 11.35
C ARG A 96 -33.30 -43.90 10.83
N LEU A 97 -32.42 -43.46 11.73
CA LEU A 97 -31.15 -42.81 11.37
C LEU A 97 -30.17 -43.76 10.67
N GLN A 98 -30.06 -45.01 11.11
CA GLN A 98 -29.28 -46.05 10.43
C GLN A 98 -29.82 -46.30 9.02
N SER A 99 -31.14 -46.46 8.87
CA SER A 99 -31.79 -46.63 7.56
C SER A 99 -31.58 -45.42 6.64
N GLN A 100 -31.61 -44.20 7.19
CA GLN A 100 -31.29 -42.98 6.45
C GLN A 100 -29.82 -42.93 6.03
N ALA A 101 -28.89 -43.26 6.92
CA ALA A 101 -27.45 -43.30 6.64
C ALA A 101 -27.11 -44.35 5.55
N LEU A 102 -27.75 -45.53 5.58
CA LEU A 102 -27.61 -46.56 4.54
C LEU A 102 -28.14 -46.07 3.18
N ARG A 103 -29.34 -45.47 3.13
CA ARG A 103 -29.85 -44.86 1.89
C ARG A 103 -28.91 -43.78 1.34
N MET A 104 -28.42 -42.89 2.21
CA MET A 104 -27.45 -41.85 1.83
C MET A 104 -26.10 -42.43 1.39
N LYS A 105 -25.68 -43.59 1.91
CA LYS A 105 -24.48 -44.29 1.45
C LYS A 105 -24.66 -44.83 0.03
N ILE A 106 -25.78 -45.47 -0.26
CA ILE A 106 -26.10 -45.99 -1.61
C ILE A 106 -26.14 -44.83 -2.62
N PHE A 107 -26.90 -43.77 -2.35
CA PHE A 107 -26.94 -42.57 -3.21
C PHE A 107 -25.57 -41.88 -3.40
N ARG A 108 -24.58 -42.12 -2.52
CA ARG A 108 -23.20 -41.62 -2.67
C ARG A 108 -22.29 -42.57 -3.44
N GLN A 109 -22.64 -43.84 -3.54
CA GLN A 109 -21.91 -44.85 -4.31
C GLN A 109 -22.28 -44.78 -5.79
N ASP A 110 -23.57 -44.55 -6.09
CA ASP A 110 -24.10 -44.48 -7.46
C ASP A 110 -24.00 -43.08 -8.10
N GLU A 111 -23.34 -42.13 -7.42
CA GLU A 111 -23.25 -40.72 -7.82
C GLU A 111 -22.21 -40.48 -8.92
N SER A 112 -22.59 -39.73 -9.96
CA SER A 112 -21.63 -39.31 -11.00
C SER A 112 -20.61 -38.28 -10.48
N GLU A 113 -19.45 -38.16 -11.13
CA GLU A 113 -18.46 -37.14 -10.77
C GLU A 113 -19.02 -35.70 -10.87
N ALA A 114 -19.92 -35.46 -11.82
CA ALA A 114 -20.59 -34.18 -11.99
C ALA A 114 -21.47 -33.84 -10.78
N GLU A 115 -22.32 -34.76 -10.33
CA GLU A 115 -23.17 -34.61 -9.15
C GLU A 115 -22.33 -34.49 -7.87
N ARG A 116 -21.29 -35.33 -7.74
CA ARG A 116 -20.32 -35.27 -6.63
C ARG A 116 -19.66 -33.91 -6.55
N SER A 117 -19.23 -33.35 -7.69
CA SER A 117 -18.64 -32.00 -7.76
C SER A 117 -19.64 -30.91 -7.39
N ALA A 118 -20.91 -31.06 -7.79
CA ALA A 118 -21.97 -30.11 -7.49
C ALA A 118 -22.29 -30.11 -5.99
N ARG A 119 -22.49 -31.29 -5.40
CA ARG A 119 -22.72 -31.45 -3.95
C ARG A 119 -21.55 -30.96 -3.10
N LEU A 120 -20.30 -31.22 -3.51
CA LEU A 120 -19.13 -30.73 -2.78
C LEU A 120 -18.99 -29.21 -2.86
N ARG A 121 -19.27 -28.59 -4.03
CA ARG A 121 -19.32 -27.12 -4.17
C ARG A 121 -20.41 -26.51 -3.30
N ASP A 122 -21.61 -27.07 -3.36
CA ASP A 122 -22.78 -26.66 -2.56
C ASP A 122 -22.53 -26.82 -1.04
N GLN A 123 -21.86 -27.90 -0.62
CA GLN A 123 -21.39 -28.08 0.76
C GLN A 123 -20.34 -27.02 1.17
N ALA A 124 -19.36 -26.73 0.30
CA ALA A 124 -18.34 -25.71 0.57
C ALA A 124 -18.95 -24.30 0.66
N LEU A 125 -19.93 -23.97 -0.19
CA LEU A 125 -20.68 -22.71 -0.14
C LEU A 125 -21.47 -22.59 1.17
N ARG A 126 -22.19 -23.62 1.59
CA ARG A 126 -22.86 -23.64 2.91
C ARG A 126 -21.89 -23.47 4.06
N GLN A 127 -20.75 -24.17 4.05
CA GLN A 127 -19.74 -24.00 5.09
C GLN A 127 -19.17 -22.57 5.09
N LYS A 128 -18.94 -21.96 3.92
CA LYS A 128 -18.48 -20.57 3.81
C LYS A 128 -19.51 -19.58 4.34
N ALA A 129 -20.80 -19.78 4.09
CA ALA A 129 -21.88 -18.97 4.66
C ALA A 129 -21.90 -19.09 6.19
N LEU A 130 -21.88 -20.31 6.72
CA LEU A 130 -21.79 -20.54 8.18
C LEU A 130 -20.53 -19.88 8.79
N ARG A 131 -19.35 -19.94 8.14
CA ARG A 131 -18.14 -19.24 8.59
C ARG A 131 -18.28 -17.71 8.64
N HIS A 132 -19.20 -17.13 7.88
CA HIS A 132 -19.46 -15.69 7.82
C HIS A 132 -20.54 -15.27 8.84
N GLU A 133 -21.42 -16.20 9.23
CA GLU A 133 -22.46 -15.99 10.24
C GLU A 133 -22.01 -16.38 11.66
N GLU A 134 -20.90 -17.11 11.79
CA GLU A 134 -20.23 -17.43 13.07
C GLU A 134 -19.93 -16.18 13.92
N SER A 135 -20.29 -16.23 15.19
CA SER A 135 -19.85 -15.27 16.19
C SER A 135 -18.35 -15.42 16.51
N GLU A 136 -17.73 -14.36 17.06
CA GLU A 136 -16.31 -14.42 17.48
C GLU A 136 -16.06 -15.50 18.54
N ALA A 137 -17.04 -15.83 19.39
CA ALA A 137 -16.93 -16.93 20.36
C ALA A 137 -16.85 -18.30 19.66
N GLU A 138 -17.79 -18.59 18.74
CA GLU A 138 -17.80 -19.85 17.97
C GLU A 138 -16.55 -19.99 17.09
N LYS A 139 -16.08 -18.89 16.52
CA LYS A 139 -14.84 -18.80 15.75
C LYS A 139 -13.61 -19.09 16.62
N LEU A 140 -13.55 -18.57 17.84
CA LEU A 140 -12.47 -18.87 18.80
C LEU A 140 -12.48 -20.34 19.23
N ASP A 141 -13.64 -20.89 19.59
CA ASP A 141 -13.77 -22.30 19.97
C ASP A 141 -13.40 -23.24 18.81
N ARG A 142 -13.83 -22.92 17.58
CA ARG A 142 -13.40 -23.62 16.36
C ARG A 142 -11.88 -23.60 16.18
N LEU A 143 -11.25 -22.42 16.29
CA LEU A 143 -9.81 -22.27 16.12
C LEU A 143 -9.04 -23.00 17.23
N ARG A 144 -9.56 -23.01 18.45
CA ARG A 144 -9.03 -23.77 19.58
C ARG A 144 -9.13 -25.28 19.33
N GLU A 145 -10.28 -25.78 18.89
CA GLU A 145 -10.50 -27.19 18.55
C GLU A 145 -9.63 -27.63 17.36
N GLN A 146 -9.44 -26.76 16.36
CA GLN A 146 -8.50 -26.98 15.25
C GLN A 146 -7.04 -27.03 15.74
N SER A 147 -6.63 -26.12 16.63
CA SER A 147 -5.30 -26.10 17.23
C SER A 147 -5.02 -27.35 18.06
N LEU A 148 -5.99 -27.80 18.87
CA LEU A 148 -5.90 -29.03 19.67
C LEU A 148 -5.78 -30.27 18.77
N ARG A 149 -6.60 -30.40 17.72
CA ARG A 149 -6.48 -31.48 16.72
C ARG A 149 -5.12 -31.47 16.03
N GLN A 150 -4.63 -30.30 15.62
CA GLN A 150 -3.31 -30.19 15.00
C GLN A 150 -2.21 -30.57 15.99
N LYS A 151 -2.31 -30.17 17.27
CA LYS A 151 -1.34 -30.53 18.30
C LYS A 151 -1.30 -32.04 18.55
N ALA A 152 -2.46 -32.71 18.61
CA ALA A 152 -2.54 -34.17 18.73
C ALA A 152 -1.84 -34.88 17.57
N LEU A 153 -2.15 -34.49 16.33
CA LEU A 153 -1.49 -35.01 15.12
C LEU A 153 0.03 -34.73 15.10
N ARG A 154 0.50 -33.66 15.77
CA ARG A 154 1.93 -33.33 15.89
C ARG A 154 2.64 -34.07 17.03
N SER A 155 1.92 -34.53 18.06
CA SER A 155 2.50 -35.39 19.10
C SER A 155 2.63 -36.86 18.67
N GLU A 156 1.86 -37.28 17.67
CA GLU A 156 1.92 -38.62 17.07
C GLU A 156 2.85 -38.68 15.84
N GLU A 157 3.39 -37.53 15.40
CA GLU A 157 4.28 -37.38 14.23
C GLU A 157 5.65 -38.02 14.50
N SER A 158 6.08 -38.94 13.65
CA SER A 158 7.42 -39.55 13.75
C SER A 158 8.52 -38.54 13.46
N GLU A 159 9.74 -38.76 13.97
CA GLU A 159 10.89 -37.87 13.67
C GLU A 159 11.20 -37.79 12.16
N ALA A 160 10.89 -38.86 11.39
CA ALA A 160 11.00 -38.84 9.94
C ALA A 160 10.01 -37.84 9.31
N GLU A 161 8.72 -37.92 9.66
CA GLU A 161 7.66 -37.01 9.18
C GLU A 161 7.88 -35.57 9.64
N LYS A 162 8.24 -35.38 10.92
CA LYS A 162 8.61 -34.10 11.51
C LYS A 162 9.80 -33.46 10.77
N SER A 163 10.83 -34.25 10.45
CA SER A 163 11.97 -33.76 9.67
C SER A 163 11.58 -33.43 8.22
N ALA A 164 10.69 -34.21 7.59
CA ALA A 164 10.18 -33.93 6.25
C ALA A 164 9.37 -32.62 6.22
N ARG A 165 8.45 -32.44 7.18
CA ARG A 165 7.67 -31.21 7.35
C ARG A 165 8.53 -29.98 7.59
N LEU A 166 9.55 -30.08 8.46
CA LEU A 166 10.45 -28.96 8.75
C LEU A 166 11.31 -28.60 7.53
N ARG A 167 11.76 -29.59 6.74
CA ARG A 167 12.40 -29.33 5.44
C ARG A 167 11.45 -28.63 4.48
N GLU A 168 10.23 -29.12 4.33
CA GLU A 168 9.21 -28.53 3.45
C GLU A 168 8.82 -27.09 3.89
N GLN A 169 8.73 -26.85 5.20
CA GLN A 169 8.53 -25.51 5.77
C GLN A 169 9.72 -24.58 5.48
N SER A 170 10.95 -25.06 5.65
CA SER A 170 12.18 -24.31 5.31
C SER A 170 12.27 -23.99 3.82
N LEU A 171 11.92 -24.94 2.94
CA LEU A 171 11.86 -24.71 1.49
C LEU A 171 10.80 -23.67 1.13
N ARG A 172 9.57 -23.76 1.67
CA ARG A 172 8.53 -22.73 1.47
C ARG A 172 9.00 -21.35 1.92
N GLN A 173 9.61 -21.26 3.11
CA GLN A 173 10.17 -20.00 3.60
C GLN A 173 11.27 -19.49 2.67
N ARG A 174 12.23 -20.33 2.24
CA ARG A 174 13.28 -19.94 1.30
C ARG A 174 12.72 -19.43 -0.03
N CYS A 175 11.69 -20.08 -0.59
CA CYS A 175 11.04 -19.61 -1.82
C CYS A 175 10.41 -18.24 -1.64
N LEU A 176 9.71 -17.98 -0.52
CA LEU A 176 9.16 -16.66 -0.22
C LEU A 176 10.28 -15.62 -0.03
N ARG A 177 11.31 -15.94 0.76
CA ARG A 177 12.47 -15.05 1.03
C ARG A 177 13.25 -14.67 -0.24
N ASN A 178 13.25 -15.55 -1.25
CA ASN A 178 13.84 -15.31 -2.57
C ASN A 178 12.93 -14.50 -3.52
N GLN A 179 11.64 -14.37 -3.21
CA GLN A 179 10.66 -13.60 -3.98
C GLN A 179 10.39 -12.22 -3.37
N GLU A 180 10.78 -11.99 -2.12
CA GLU A 180 10.68 -10.69 -1.45
C GLU A 180 11.44 -9.59 -2.21
N ILE A 181 10.78 -8.46 -2.41
CA ILE A 181 11.42 -7.23 -2.92
C ILE A 181 12.25 -6.54 -1.83
N GLU A 182 13.14 -5.63 -2.22
CA GLU A 182 14.04 -4.93 -1.28
C GLU A 182 13.30 -4.22 -0.14
N ALA A 183 12.13 -3.61 -0.42
CA ALA A 183 11.31 -2.94 0.58
C ALA A 183 10.75 -3.90 1.64
N GLU A 184 10.33 -5.10 1.24
CA GLU A 184 9.82 -6.16 2.13
C GLU A 184 10.96 -6.76 2.95
N ASN A 185 12.09 -7.06 2.30
CA ASN A 185 13.32 -7.52 2.95
C ASN A 185 13.78 -6.52 4.02
N ALA A 186 13.85 -5.23 3.68
CA ALA A 186 14.23 -4.16 4.60
C ALA A 186 13.21 -3.99 5.76
N ALA A 187 11.91 -4.11 5.50
CA ALA A 187 10.89 -4.08 6.55
C ALA A 187 11.05 -5.26 7.52
N ARG A 188 11.20 -6.47 6.99
CA ARG A 188 11.42 -7.70 7.75
C ARG A 188 12.72 -7.66 8.58
N LEU A 189 13.78 -7.02 8.06
CA LEU A 189 15.03 -6.79 8.79
C LEU A 189 14.86 -5.74 9.90
N ARG A 190 14.15 -4.63 9.66
CA ARG A 190 13.80 -3.65 10.70
C ARG A 190 12.99 -4.31 11.83
N ASP A 191 11.96 -5.07 11.50
CA ASP A 191 11.19 -5.88 12.46
C ASP A 191 12.07 -6.85 13.26
N GLN A 192 13.09 -7.43 12.63
CA GLN A 192 14.04 -8.33 13.28
C GLN A 192 15.02 -7.59 14.21
N LEU A 193 15.39 -6.34 13.89
CA LEU A 193 16.19 -5.48 14.76
C LEU A 193 15.37 -5.02 15.97
N VAL A 194 14.17 -4.47 15.76
CA VAL A 194 13.26 -4.05 16.85
C VAL A 194 12.93 -5.21 17.79
N ARG A 195 12.69 -6.41 17.28
CA ARG A 195 12.50 -7.60 18.14
C ARG A 195 13.76 -7.99 18.92
N GLN A 196 14.96 -7.73 18.41
CA GLN A 196 16.20 -8.00 19.15
C GLN A 196 16.49 -6.91 20.19
N GLU A 197 16.24 -5.65 19.87
CA GLU A 197 16.34 -4.50 20.78
C GLU A 197 15.40 -4.68 21.98
N ASN A 198 14.11 -4.94 21.74
CA ASN A 198 13.15 -5.26 22.80
C ASN A 198 13.56 -6.47 23.67
N LEU A 199 14.34 -7.43 23.13
CA LEU A 199 14.89 -8.56 23.89
C LEU A 199 16.17 -8.21 24.67
N ARG A 200 16.90 -7.16 24.27
CA ARG A 200 18.06 -6.60 25.00
C ARG A 200 17.59 -5.75 26.18
N ASP A 201 16.57 -4.92 25.97
CA ASP A 201 16.06 -4.00 26.99
C ASP A 201 15.45 -4.71 28.20
N ILE A 202 14.96 -5.95 28.01
CA ILE A 202 14.44 -6.82 29.06
C ILE A 202 15.44 -7.91 29.50
N GLU A 203 16.66 -7.91 28.98
CA GLU A 203 17.68 -8.93 29.27
C GLU A 203 18.18 -8.77 30.72
N ASN A 204 18.08 -9.83 31.53
CA ASN A 204 18.66 -9.81 32.87
C ASN A 204 20.19 -10.03 32.82
N GLU A 205 20.90 -9.65 33.90
CA GLU A 205 22.37 -9.72 33.96
C GLU A 205 22.92 -11.13 33.66
N GLU A 206 22.27 -12.18 34.18
CA GLU A 206 22.66 -13.57 33.94
C GLU A 206 22.54 -13.96 32.45
N SER A 207 21.44 -13.62 31.79
CA SER A 207 21.25 -13.88 30.35
C SER A 207 22.24 -13.06 29.51
N ASN A 208 22.49 -11.80 29.89
CA ASN A 208 23.44 -10.93 29.21
C ASN A 208 24.87 -11.50 29.30
N LEU A 209 25.32 -11.92 30.50
CA LEU A 209 26.62 -12.57 30.70
C LEU A 209 26.72 -13.88 29.94
N SER A 210 25.70 -14.74 30.03
CA SER A 210 25.62 -16.01 29.28
C SER A 210 25.74 -15.77 27.78
N ARG A 211 25.00 -14.81 27.22
CA ARG A 211 25.07 -14.41 25.81
C ARG A 211 26.43 -13.86 25.42
N LEU A 212 27.06 -13.02 26.24
CA LEU A 212 28.38 -12.47 25.97
C LEU A 212 29.46 -13.57 25.99
N GLN A 213 29.35 -14.53 26.90
CA GLN A 213 30.19 -15.73 26.91
C GLN A 213 29.98 -16.57 25.64
N ASP A 214 28.74 -16.84 25.26
CA ASP A 214 28.37 -17.54 24.03
C ASP A 214 28.91 -16.83 22.78
N GLN A 215 28.83 -15.49 22.74
CA GLN A 215 29.35 -14.66 21.67
C GLN A 215 30.88 -14.70 21.61
N SER A 216 31.56 -14.65 22.76
CA SER A 216 33.02 -14.78 22.85
C SER A 216 33.48 -16.16 22.35
N SER A 217 32.88 -17.24 22.85
CA SER A 217 33.18 -18.61 22.43
C SER A 217 32.92 -18.84 20.93
N ARG A 218 31.86 -18.24 20.36
CA ARG A 218 31.63 -18.27 18.91
C ARG A 218 32.71 -17.52 18.14
N GLN A 219 33.13 -16.33 18.60
CA GLN A 219 34.21 -15.59 17.96
C GLN A 219 35.55 -16.35 18.03
N GLU A 220 35.87 -16.97 19.16
CA GLU A 220 37.08 -17.80 19.31
C GLU A 220 37.05 -18.99 18.33
N ASN A 221 35.92 -19.70 18.24
CA ASN A 221 35.74 -20.80 17.29
C ASN A 221 35.87 -20.36 15.82
N VAL A 222 35.41 -19.15 15.48
CA VAL A 222 35.63 -18.57 14.14
C VAL A 222 37.12 -18.25 13.93
N ARG A 223 37.76 -17.53 14.86
CA ARG A 223 39.19 -17.17 14.78
C ARG A 223 40.11 -18.39 14.71
N GLY A 224 39.77 -19.48 15.40
CA GLY A 224 40.50 -20.76 15.34
C GLY A 224 40.34 -21.52 14.02
N ARG A 225 39.36 -21.14 13.18
CA ARG A 225 39.11 -21.72 11.85
C ARG A 225 39.51 -20.79 10.69
N GLU A 226 39.84 -19.53 10.97
CA GLU A 226 40.33 -18.57 9.98
C GLU A 226 41.53 -19.11 9.21
N THR A 227 41.42 -19.09 7.89
CA THR A 227 42.54 -19.22 6.97
C THR A 227 43.56 -18.10 7.16
N THR A 228 44.75 -18.25 6.58
CA THR A 228 45.78 -17.20 6.61
C THR A 228 45.33 -15.92 5.92
N GLU A 229 44.54 -16.03 4.85
CA GLU A 229 44.02 -14.91 4.07
C GLU A 229 42.97 -14.13 4.88
N GLU A 230 41.92 -14.80 5.39
CA GLU A 230 40.90 -14.18 6.26
C GLU A 230 41.53 -13.51 7.50
N ARG A 231 42.57 -14.11 8.08
CA ARG A 231 43.32 -13.54 9.21
C ARG A 231 44.03 -12.25 8.83
N ILE A 232 44.65 -12.20 7.64
CA ILE A 232 45.32 -11.01 7.12
C ILE A 232 44.30 -9.93 6.80
N GLU A 233 43.20 -10.26 6.10
CA GLU A 233 42.10 -9.33 5.81
C GLU A 233 41.48 -8.73 7.09
N ARG A 234 41.26 -9.56 8.12
CA ARG A 234 40.80 -9.09 9.43
C ARG A 234 41.82 -8.18 10.09
N ALA A 235 43.12 -8.52 10.04
CA ALA A 235 44.18 -7.69 10.61
C ALA A 235 44.30 -6.33 9.90
N ILE A 236 44.19 -6.32 8.57
CA ILE A 236 44.12 -5.11 7.74
C ILE A 236 42.89 -4.27 8.11
N SER A 237 41.70 -4.90 8.20
CA SER A 237 40.45 -4.23 8.56
C SER A 237 40.42 -3.70 10.00
N VAL A 238 41.17 -4.29 10.92
CA VAL A 238 41.36 -3.77 12.28
C VAL A 238 42.35 -2.59 12.26
N ARG A 239 43.45 -2.67 11.52
CA ARG A 239 44.41 -1.57 11.36
C ARG A 239 43.78 -0.34 10.71
N PHE A 240 43.00 -0.50 9.63
CA PHE A 240 42.31 0.62 8.98
C PHE A 240 41.32 1.30 9.93
N ARG A 241 40.49 0.53 10.66
CA ARG A 241 39.58 1.13 11.66
C ARG A 241 40.33 1.84 12.77
N HIS A 242 41.43 1.29 13.26
CA HIS A 242 42.27 1.97 14.25
C HIS A 242 42.88 3.27 13.70
N GLN A 243 43.34 3.28 12.44
CA GLN A 243 43.84 4.49 11.78
C GLN A 243 42.74 5.55 11.63
N ILE A 244 41.53 5.16 11.20
CA ILE A 244 40.38 6.08 11.10
C ILE A 244 40.07 6.69 12.47
N ASN A 245 39.95 5.87 13.52
CA ASN A 245 39.71 6.37 14.87
C ASN A 245 40.80 7.36 15.33
N LEU A 246 42.08 7.08 15.05
CA LEU A 246 43.17 7.99 15.37
C LEU A 246 43.07 9.30 14.57
N PHE A 247 42.67 9.26 13.29
CA PHE A 247 42.41 10.48 12.52
C PHE A 247 41.23 11.28 13.09
N ASP A 248 40.13 10.62 13.45
CA ASP A 248 38.95 11.25 14.05
C ASP A 248 39.27 11.87 15.42
N GLU A 249 40.11 11.22 16.24
CA GLU A 249 40.62 11.72 17.52
C GLU A 249 41.51 12.95 17.31
N ASN A 250 42.48 12.89 16.37
CA ASN A 250 43.36 14.02 16.06
C ASN A 250 42.61 15.21 15.40
N GLU A 251 41.58 14.98 14.57
CA GLU A 251 40.76 16.07 14.03
C GLU A 251 39.91 16.72 15.12
N GLN A 252 39.37 15.93 16.06
CA GLN A 252 38.65 16.47 17.22
C GLN A 252 39.56 17.30 18.13
N GLU A 253 40.74 16.80 18.47
CA GLU A 253 41.74 17.51 19.28
C GLU A 253 42.18 18.81 18.58
N SER A 254 42.54 18.73 17.29
CA SER A 254 42.88 19.90 16.48
C SER A 254 41.74 20.92 16.37
N ARG A 255 40.47 20.48 16.31
CA ARG A 255 39.30 21.36 16.31
C ARG A 255 39.02 22.04 17.65
N VAL A 256 39.45 21.44 18.75
CA VAL A 256 39.33 22.02 20.11
C VAL A 256 40.43 23.05 20.35
N ASP A 257 41.67 22.75 19.92
CA ASP A 257 42.82 23.65 20.12
C ASP A 257 42.84 24.83 19.13
N HIS A 258 42.38 24.64 17.88
CA HIS A 258 42.49 25.67 16.84
C HIS A 258 41.74 26.98 17.16
N PRO A 259 40.53 27.00 17.74
CA PRO A 259 39.87 28.23 18.18
C PRO A 259 40.64 29.00 19.27
N GLU A 260 41.22 28.30 20.25
CA GLU A 260 41.97 28.93 21.33
C GLU A 260 43.31 29.48 20.83
N TYR A 261 44.07 28.69 20.06
CA TYR A 261 45.29 29.14 19.38
C TYR A 261 45.04 30.37 18.49
N MET A 262 43.95 30.36 17.71
CA MET A 262 43.58 31.49 16.85
C MET A 262 43.05 32.70 17.65
N ALA A 263 42.59 32.52 18.90
CA ALA A 263 42.22 33.62 19.79
C ALA A 263 43.46 34.28 20.42
N ASP A 264 44.43 33.49 20.88
CA ASP A 264 45.70 33.99 21.40
C ASP A 264 46.50 34.73 20.32
N TYR A 265 46.58 34.18 19.10
CA TYR A 265 47.21 34.87 17.97
C TYR A 265 46.52 36.20 17.62
N ARG A 266 45.18 36.27 17.74
CA ARG A 266 44.42 37.53 17.59
C ARG A 266 44.70 38.54 18.70
N ALA A 267 45.02 38.10 19.91
CA ALA A 267 45.31 38.99 21.03
C ALA A 267 46.68 39.69 20.91
N THR A 268 47.61 39.10 20.15
CA THR A 268 48.96 39.65 19.89
C THR A 268 49.13 40.32 18.53
N GLU A 269 48.10 40.27 17.67
CA GLU A 269 48.15 40.75 16.28
C GLU A 269 48.30 42.27 16.20
N ASN A 270 49.13 42.75 15.25
CA ASN A 270 49.26 44.18 14.96
C ASN A 270 48.22 44.68 13.93
N GLU A 271 48.11 46.00 13.75
CA GLU A 271 47.07 46.59 12.89
C GLU A 271 47.25 46.24 11.40
N GLU A 272 48.49 46.02 10.94
CA GLU A 272 48.82 45.64 9.56
C GLU A 272 48.44 44.18 9.28
N GLU A 273 48.79 43.25 10.17
CA GLU A 273 48.35 41.85 10.13
C GLU A 273 46.81 41.77 10.17
N ALA A 274 46.17 42.53 11.07
CA ALA A 274 44.71 42.57 11.16
C ALA A 274 44.07 43.15 9.89
N ALA A 275 44.71 44.08 9.19
CA ALA A 275 44.25 44.58 7.90
C ALA A 275 44.42 43.52 6.80
N ALA A 276 45.58 42.86 6.74
CA ALA A 276 45.88 41.78 5.80
C ALA A 276 44.90 40.61 5.93
N ARG A 277 44.56 40.17 7.15
CA ARG A 277 43.53 39.12 7.34
C ARG A 277 42.14 39.58 6.94
N ARG A 278 41.78 40.86 7.11
CA ARG A 278 40.48 41.36 6.61
C ARG A 278 40.43 41.33 5.08
N GLU A 279 41.54 41.67 4.43
CA GLU A 279 41.72 41.55 2.98
C GLU A 279 41.64 40.10 2.50
N GLU A 280 42.39 39.19 3.13
CA GLU A 280 42.34 37.75 2.84
C GLU A 280 40.92 37.18 2.99
N ASN A 281 40.20 37.57 4.05
CA ASN A 281 38.81 37.16 4.22
C ASN A 281 37.87 37.74 3.15
N ARG A 282 38.10 38.98 2.64
CA ARG A 282 37.38 39.51 1.47
C ARG A 282 37.64 38.64 0.25
N CYS A 283 38.91 38.45 -0.12
CA CYS A 283 39.30 37.66 -1.29
C CYS A 283 38.79 36.21 -1.22
N ARG A 284 38.79 35.59 -0.03
CA ARG A 284 38.26 34.22 0.17
C ARG A 284 36.73 34.15 0.02
N MET A 285 36.01 35.20 0.42
CA MET A 285 34.55 35.30 0.22
C MET A 285 34.21 35.58 -1.25
N GLU A 286 34.99 36.42 -1.92
CA GLU A 286 34.87 36.69 -3.36
C GLU A 286 35.14 35.41 -4.17
N LEU A 287 36.24 34.69 -3.92
CA LEU A 287 36.54 33.41 -4.57
C LEU A 287 35.45 32.35 -4.34
N ARG A 288 34.88 32.27 -3.14
CA ARG A 288 33.75 31.37 -2.86
C ARG A 288 32.54 31.72 -3.72
N ARG A 289 32.22 33.01 -3.84
CA ARG A 289 31.12 33.51 -4.67
C ARG A 289 31.38 33.25 -6.15
N GLU A 290 32.60 33.48 -6.65
CA GLU A 290 32.96 33.16 -8.04
C GLU A 290 32.79 31.67 -8.36
N LEU A 291 33.20 30.79 -7.43
CA LEU A 291 33.03 29.34 -7.58
C LEU A 291 31.54 28.92 -7.53
N GLU A 292 30.72 29.60 -6.73
CA GLU A 292 29.27 29.38 -6.69
C GLU A 292 28.61 29.84 -8.00
N GLU A 293 28.96 31.03 -8.50
CA GLU A 293 28.53 31.53 -9.82
C GLU A 293 29.06 30.66 -10.98
N GLN A 294 30.22 30.01 -10.85
CA GLN A 294 30.69 28.99 -11.81
C GLN A 294 29.83 27.73 -11.76
N ARG A 295 29.56 27.18 -10.57
CA ARG A 295 28.70 26.00 -10.41
C ARG A 295 27.25 26.26 -10.86
N GLU A 296 26.74 27.48 -10.70
CA GLU A 296 25.44 27.86 -11.26
C GLU A 296 25.46 27.90 -12.79
N ARG A 297 26.54 28.43 -13.40
CA ARG A 297 26.73 28.39 -14.87
C ARG A 297 26.86 26.97 -15.40
N GLU A 298 27.63 26.10 -14.74
CA GLU A 298 27.75 24.68 -15.10
C GLU A 298 26.41 23.94 -14.98
N ASN A 299 25.64 24.21 -13.92
CA ASN A 299 24.28 23.66 -13.77
C ASN A 299 23.32 24.22 -14.84
N GLU A 300 23.44 25.48 -15.24
CA GLU A 300 22.61 26.07 -16.30
C GLU A 300 22.97 25.49 -17.68
N GLU A 301 24.26 25.29 -17.97
CA GLU A 301 24.71 24.56 -19.15
C GLU A 301 24.21 23.11 -19.15
N LEU A 302 24.23 22.44 -18.00
CA LEU A 302 23.68 21.09 -17.86
C LEU A 302 22.16 21.09 -18.12
N ARG A 303 21.40 22.02 -17.52
CA ARG A 303 19.97 22.21 -17.79
C ARG A 303 19.70 22.48 -19.28
N ALA A 304 20.56 23.26 -19.94
CA ALA A 304 20.45 23.54 -21.37
C ALA A 304 20.75 22.31 -22.25
N ARG A 305 21.72 21.48 -21.88
CA ARG A 305 22.01 20.19 -22.57
C ARG A 305 20.88 19.19 -22.36
N ASP A 306 20.42 19.01 -21.12
CA ASP A 306 19.27 18.16 -20.81
C ASP A 306 18.01 18.62 -21.56
N ALA A 307 17.82 19.94 -21.73
CA ALA A 307 16.71 20.50 -22.51
C ALA A 307 16.85 20.27 -24.04
N LEU A 308 18.07 20.10 -24.56
CA LEU A 308 18.30 19.69 -25.96
C LEU A 308 18.08 18.18 -26.13
N ASP A 309 18.62 17.35 -25.22
CA ASP A 309 18.45 15.90 -25.22
C ASP A 309 16.98 15.48 -25.00
N HIS A 310 16.20 16.29 -24.28
CA HIS A 310 14.75 16.15 -24.14
C HIS A 310 13.92 16.96 -25.15
N GLY A 311 14.56 17.85 -25.91
CA GLY A 311 13.92 18.71 -26.90
C GLY A 311 13.52 17.98 -28.19
N GLU A 312 14.18 16.87 -28.51
CA GLU A 312 13.96 16.14 -29.76
C GLU A 312 13.94 14.60 -29.61
N ILE A 313 13.35 14.10 -28.52
CA ILE A 313 12.75 12.75 -28.55
C ILE A 313 11.39 12.85 -29.24
N VAL A 314 11.41 13.14 -30.54
CA VAL A 314 10.32 12.77 -31.44
C VAL A 314 10.54 11.28 -31.73
N PRO A 315 9.70 10.36 -31.24
CA PRO A 315 9.72 9.00 -31.76
C PRO A 315 9.49 9.13 -33.27
N ILE A 316 10.25 8.37 -34.07
CA ILE A 316 9.95 8.25 -35.51
C ILE A 316 8.64 7.43 -35.59
N GLU A 317 7.52 8.12 -35.38
CA GLU A 317 6.18 7.56 -35.48
C GLU A 317 6.00 7.11 -36.94
N ASN A 318 5.72 5.83 -37.14
CA ASN A 318 5.30 5.35 -38.44
C ASN A 318 3.93 5.95 -38.78
N GLU A 319 3.56 6.01 -40.07
CA GLU A 319 2.29 6.60 -40.51
C GLU A 319 1.06 5.99 -39.79
N GLU A 320 1.13 4.72 -39.41
CA GLU A 320 0.12 4.01 -38.63
C GLU A 320 0.02 4.47 -37.16
N GLU A 321 1.15 4.82 -36.55
CA GLU A 321 1.24 5.31 -35.16
C GLU A 321 0.77 6.77 -35.07
N GLU A 322 1.15 7.60 -36.04
CA GLU A 322 0.62 8.96 -36.18
C GLU A 322 -0.90 8.94 -36.41
N ALA A 323 -1.39 8.05 -37.28
CA ALA A 323 -2.82 7.88 -37.50
C ALA A 323 -3.56 7.44 -36.22
N LEU A 324 -3.01 6.50 -35.45
CA LEU A 324 -3.57 6.06 -34.17
C LEU A 324 -3.58 7.21 -33.13
N ARG A 325 -2.51 8.01 -33.08
CA ARG A 325 -2.42 9.20 -32.22
C ARG A 325 -3.47 10.25 -32.58
N LEU A 326 -3.67 10.54 -33.87
CA LEU A 326 -4.74 11.42 -34.36
C LEU A 326 -6.14 10.86 -34.03
N GLN A 327 -6.31 9.54 -34.14
CA GLN A 327 -7.57 8.87 -33.82
C GLN A 327 -7.90 8.98 -32.32
N LEU A 328 -6.90 8.81 -31.44
CA LEU A 328 -7.03 9.00 -29.99
C LEU A 328 -7.30 10.47 -29.61
N MET A 329 -6.64 11.44 -30.26
CA MET A 329 -6.95 12.87 -30.05
C MET A 329 -8.38 13.20 -30.47
N THR A 330 -8.80 12.80 -31.67
CA THR A 330 -10.16 13.05 -32.15
C THR A 330 -11.24 12.29 -31.35
N GLU A 331 -10.94 11.12 -30.79
CA GLU A 331 -11.80 10.49 -29.78
C GLU A 331 -11.88 11.31 -28.49
N ARG A 332 -10.77 11.88 -28.02
CA ARG A 332 -10.76 12.70 -26.80
C ARG A 332 -11.58 13.98 -26.97
N ASP A 333 -11.48 14.61 -28.14
CA ASP A 333 -12.28 15.79 -28.49
C ASP A 333 -13.76 15.46 -28.65
N ARG A 334 -14.10 14.31 -29.27
CA ARG A 334 -15.47 13.79 -29.34
C ARG A 334 -16.05 13.46 -27.96
N ARG A 335 -15.22 12.99 -27.02
CA ARG A 335 -15.62 12.72 -25.61
C ARG A 335 -15.80 13.99 -24.77
N GLY A 336 -15.37 15.15 -25.27
CA GLY A 336 -15.68 16.51 -24.83
C GLY A 336 -16.03 16.70 -23.35
N ASN A 337 -15.04 17.02 -22.50
CA ASN A 337 -15.30 17.35 -21.10
C ASN A 337 -16.12 18.68 -20.99
N PRO A 338 -17.43 18.67 -20.65
CA PRO A 338 -18.35 19.65 -21.26
C PRO A 338 -18.32 21.10 -20.74
N ARG A 339 -17.53 21.41 -19.70
CA ARG A 339 -17.66 22.69 -18.97
C ARG A 339 -16.39 23.51 -18.79
N THR A 340 -15.25 22.91 -18.42
CA THR A 340 -14.04 23.68 -18.09
C THR A 340 -13.20 24.05 -19.33
N HIS A 341 -12.99 23.10 -20.25
CA HIS A 341 -12.15 23.31 -21.44
C HIS A 341 -12.64 24.47 -22.32
N ARG A 342 -13.96 24.54 -22.58
CA ARG A 342 -14.58 25.61 -23.40
C ARG A 342 -14.52 27.00 -22.77
N GLN A 343 -14.16 27.08 -21.48
CA GLN A 343 -14.00 28.32 -20.74
C GLN A 343 -12.53 28.75 -20.66
N ALA A 344 -11.60 27.78 -20.68
CA ALA A 344 -10.15 27.99 -20.81
C ALA A 344 -9.73 28.37 -22.24
N CYS A 345 -10.34 27.80 -23.28
CA CYS A 345 -10.06 28.13 -24.69
C CYS A 345 -10.74 29.44 -25.16
N LYS A 346 -10.99 30.39 -24.26
CA LYS A 346 -11.40 31.75 -24.65
C LYS A 346 -10.14 32.58 -24.86
N GLU A 347 -9.93 33.01 -26.09
CA GLU A 347 -8.85 33.90 -26.47
C GLU A 347 -8.90 35.20 -25.64
N ILE A 348 -7.85 35.46 -24.87
CA ILE A 348 -7.72 36.69 -24.08
C ILE A 348 -7.14 37.76 -25.01
N VAL A 349 -8.01 38.44 -25.75
CA VAL A 349 -7.62 39.41 -26.80
C VAL A 349 -6.91 40.66 -26.24
N VAL A 350 -6.98 40.91 -24.92
CA VAL A 350 -6.31 42.04 -24.24
C VAL A 350 -5.91 41.63 -22.82
N GLU A 351 -4.60 41.53 -22.54
CA GLU A 351 -4.07 41.15 -21.23
C GLU A 351 -4.32 42.22 -20.15
N ASP A 352 -4.32 43.51 -20.53
CA ASP A 352 -4.55 44.68 -19.65
C ASP A 352 -5.93 44.74 -18.97
N ARG A 353 -6.80 43.75 -19.18
CA ARG A 353 -8.16 43.68 -18.60
C ARG A 353 -8.40 42.43 -17.73
N VAL A 354 -7.37 41.65 -17.44
CA VAL A 354 -7.46 40.56 -16.46
C VAL A 354 -7.74 41.16 -15.07
N HIS A 355 -8.87 40.78 -14.47
CA HIS A 355 -9.19 41.21 -13.12
C HIS A 355 -8.27 40.49 -12.12
N LEU A 356 -7.33 41.23 -11.54
CA LEU A 356 -6.48 40.77 -10.44
C LEU A 356 -7.34 40.44 -9.22
N HIS A 357 -7.55 39.15 -8.98
CA HIS A 357 -8.25 38.66 -7.80
C HIS A 357 -7.31 38.64 -6.60
N ASP A 358 -7.40 39.67 -5.75
CA ASP A 358 -6.73 39.70 -4.45
C ASP A 358 -7.46 38.81 -3.43
N CYS A 359 -6.83 37.70 -3.02
CA CYS A 359 -7.31 36.77 -1.99
C CYS A 359 -7.16 37.30 -0.54
N GLY A 360 -6.46 38.42 -0.33
CA GLY A 360 -6.21 39.04 0.98
C GLY A 360 -5.16 38.29 1.81
N ASP A 361 -4.99 38.69 3.07
CA ASP A 361 -3.86 38.21 3.89
C ASP A 361 -4.04 36.76 4.38
N LEU A 362 -2.92 36.01 4.43
CA LEU A 362 -2.83 34.62 4.92
C LEU A 362 -2.86 34.53 6.46
N THR A 363 -3.92 35.08 7.07
CA THR A 363 -4.04 35.28 8.54
C THR A 363 -5.10 34.44 9.22
N LYS A 364 -5.92 33.68 8.49
CA LYS A 364 -7.01 32.88 9.08
C LYS A 364 -6.56 31.45 9.33
N ILE A 365 -6.54 31.03 10.59
CA ILE A 365 -6.19 29.67 10.99
C ILE A 365 -7.47 28.82 10.99
N CYS A 366 -7.44 27.64 10.37
CA CYS A 366 -8.56 26.70 10.41
C CYS A 366 -8.61 25.98 11.78
N SER A 367 -9.75 26.03 12.47
CA SER A 367 -9.95 25.41 13.78
C SER A 367 -9.95 23.87 13.79
N GLU A 368 -9.87 23.22 12.62
CA GLU A 368 -9.86 21.74 12.49
C GLU A 368 -8.50 21.18 12.03
N CYS A 369 -7.67 21.98 11.35
CA CYS A 369 -6.39 21.54 10.78
C CYS A 369 -5.20 22.47 11.08
N ASP A 370 -5.40 23.57 11.81
CA ASP A 370 -4.44 24.65 12.12
C ASP A 370 -3.69 25.27 10.93
N ALA A 371 -4.07 24.93 9.69
CA ALA A 371 -3.54 25.53 8.48
C ALA A 371 -3.96 26.99 8.36
N LYS A 372 -3.05 27.83 7.83
CA LYS A 372 -3.33 29.22 7.48
C LYS A 372 -3.99 29.30 6.10
N HIS A 373 -5.03 30.11 6.00
CA HIS A 373 -5.81 30.37 4.81
C HIS A 373 -5.99 31.88 4.59
N PHE A 374 -6.26 32.25 3.33
CA PHE A 374 -6.44 33.63 2.92
C PHE A 374 -7.79 34.18 3.41
N ALA A 375 -7.79 35.43 3.90
CA ALA A 375 -8.94 35.98 4.61
C ALA A 375 -10.22 36.09 3.78
N LYS A 376 -10.12 36.28 2.45
CA LYS A 376 -11.29 36.39 1.56
C LYS A 376 -11.82 35.05 1.04
N GLU A 377 -11.06 33.96 1.20
CA GLU A 377 -11.50 32.61 0.83
C GLU A 377 -12.36 31.93 1.90
N MET A 378 -12.46 32.53 3.10
CA MET A 378 -13.24 31.99 4.21
C MET A 378 -14.75 32.00 3.90
N PRO A 379 -15.41 30.82 3.78
CA PRO A 379 -16.85 30.78 3.52
C PRO A 379 -17.64 31.29 4.73
N LYS A 380 -18.89 31.74 4.50
CA LYS A 380 -19.78 32.26 5.57
C LYS A 380 -19.97 31.26 6.73
N ASP A 381 -19.88 29.97 6.44
CA ASP A 381 -20.02 28.87 7.41
C ASP A 381 -18.75 28.64 8.26
N LYS A 382 -17.71 29.46 8.10
CA LYS A 382 -16.40 29.39 8.80
C LYS A 382 -15.62 28.08 8.64
N LYS A 383 -16.01 27.23 7.68
CA LYS A 383 -15.34 25.96 7.35
C LYS A 383 -14.75 26.02 5.95
N PHE A 384 -13.44 25.78 5.82
CA PHE A 384 -12.75 25.75 4.53
C PHE A 384 -13.03 24.43 3.82
N GLN A 385 -13.69 24.49 2.65
CA GLN A 385 -14.10 23.30 1.90
C GLN A 385 -12.91 22.43 1.41
N GLN A 386 -11.71 23.02 1.34
CA GLN A 386 -10.48 22.36 0.88
C GLN A 386 -9.61 21.76 1.99
N CYS A 387 -9.65 22.25 3.25
CA CYS A 387 -8.92 21.59 4.34
C CYS A 387 -9.74 20.47 4.99
N CYS A 388 -11.08 20.60 5.09
CA CYS A 388 -11.92 19.64 5.80
C CYS A 388 -13.02 18.99 4.94
N ALA A 389 -12.70 17.82 4.41
CA ALA A 389 -13.61 16.69 4.18
C ALA A 389 -14.92 16.92 3.39
N LYS A 390 -14.94 17.81 2.39
CA LYS A 390 -15.98 17.82 1.32
C LYS A 390 -15.48 17.97 -0.12
N GLY A 391 -14.18 17.84 -0.36
CA GLY A 391 -13.59 17.73 -1.71
C GLY A 391 -12.56 16.61 -1.75
N ASN A 392 -12.69 15.68 -2.70
CA ASN A 392 -11.78 14.55 -2.84
C ASN A 392 -10.41 14.99 -3.35
N VAL A 393 -9.47 15.20 -2.44
CA VAL A 393 -8.04 15.19 -2.75
C VAL A 393 -7.42 14.01 -2.00
N ILE A 394 -7.37 12.85 -2.66
CA ILE A 394 -6.55 11.72 -2.18
C ILE A 394 -5.11 12.06 -2.57
N LEU A 395 -4.44 12.85 -1.74
CA LEU A 395 -2.99 12.85 -1.72
C LEU A 395 -2.55 11.44 -1.26
N PRO A 396 -1.69 10.72 -2.00
CA PRO A 396 -1.10 9.50 -1.47
C PRO A 396 -0.36 9.85 -0.17
N PRO A 397 -0.38 8.97 0.85
CA PRO A 397 0.27 9.25 2.12
C PRO A 397 1.74 9.58 1.86
N ALA A 398 2.20 10.72 2.38
CA ALA A 398 3.59 11.12 2.27
C ALA A 398 4.48 9.98 2.77
N LYS A 399 5.52 9.64 1.99
CA LYS A 399 6.53 8.67 2.42
C LYS A 399 7.04 9.13 3.79
N PRO A 400 7.08 8.27 4.83
CA PRO A 400 7.53 8.69 6.14
C PRO A 400 9.01 9.08 6.08
N THR A 401 9.28 10.38 6.02
CA THR A 401 10.61 10.96 6.25
C THR A 401 10.93 10.82 7.74
N ILE A 402 11.48 9.67 8.09
CA ILE A 402 11.95 9.41 9.45
C ILE A 402 13.26 10.17 9.67
N GLY A 403 13.20 11.23 10.48
CA GLY A 403 14.30 11.61 11.35
C GLY A 403 15.50 12.35 10.75
N GLN A 404 15.29 13.57 10.25
CA GLN A 404 16.20 14.67 10.60
C GLN A 404 15.36 15.85 11.11
N PRO A 405 15.66 16.44 12.28
CA PRO A 405 15.09 17.72 12.62
C PRO A 405 15.71 18.76 11.68
N LEU A 406 14.89 19.39 10.84
CA LEU A 406 15.29 20.62 10.15
C LEU A 406 15.72 21.62 11.22
N ALA A 407 17.03 21.89 11.27
CA ALA A 407 17.57 22.88 12.16
C ALA A 407 16.86 24.21 11.89
N LYS A 408 16.34 24.84 12.96
CA LYS A 408 15.91 26.23 12.86
C LYS A 408 17.10 27.05 12.37
N PRO A 409 16.95 27.96 11.40
CA PRO A 409 17.99 28.93 11.12
C PRO A 409 18.15 29.80 12.37
N ALA A 410 19.21 29.54 13.13
CA ALA A 410 19.61 30.37 14.25
C ALA A 410 20.28 31.63 13.70
N SER A 411 19.52 32.73 13.74
CA SER A 411 19.98 34.09 14.09
C SER A 411 21.41 34.51 13.73
N GLU A 412 21.50 35.46 12.80
CA GLU A 412 22.32 36.69 12.76
C GLU A 412 21.75 37.47 11.53
N ILE A 413 21.57 38.79 11.41
CA ILE A 413 21.82 40.01 12.22
C ILE A 413 20.87 41.09 11.60
N GLU A 414 20.29 42.11 12.25
CA GLU A 414 20.55 42.74 13.56
C GLU A 414 19.29 43.47 14.17
N THR A 415 19.51 44.66 14.75
CA THR A 415 18.71 45.67 15.47
C THR A 415 17.52 46.35 14.75
N PHE A 416 16.53 46.84 15.53
CA PHE A 416 16.36 48.30 15.79
C PHE A 416 15.32 48.64 16.88
N HIS A 417 15.64 49.66 17.70
CA HIS A 417 14.84 50.37 18.70
C HIS A 417 14.15 49.65 19.87
N GLU A 418 14.89 49.61 20.98
CA GLU A 418 14.38 49.88 22.32
C GLU A 418 14.05 51.39 22.47
N ALA A 419 12.79 51.73 22.84
CA ALA A 419 12.40 53.02 23.43
C ALA A 419 10.96 52.97 23.98
N ASP A 420 10.79 53.37 25.24
CA ASP A 420 9.54 53.85 25.88
C ASP A 420 8.29 52.93 25.94
N SER A 421 7.43 52.96 26.97
CA SER A 421 7.52 53.63 28.29
C SER A 421 6.48 53.01 29.26
N LYS A 422 6.89 52.90 30.52
CA LYS A 422 6.09 52.96 31.77
C LYS A 422 4.54 52.94 31.65
N LEU A 423 3.90 51.98 32.34
CA LEU A 423 2.88 52.20 33.40
C LEU A 423 2.56 50.83 34.06
N GLN A 424 2.96 50.59 35.31
CA GLN A 424 2.18 50.83 36.55
C GLN A 424 1.18 49.71 36.95
N GLN A 425 1.35 49.23 38.20
CA GLN A 425 0.33 48.64 39.09
C GLN A 425 -0.25 47.26 38.67
N ARG A 426 -0.55 46.30 39.56
CA ARG A 426 -0.30 46.07 41.02
C ARG A 426 -0.58 44.57 41.30
N PRO A 427 -0.03 43.95 42.36
CA PRO A 427 -0.30 42.54 42.67
C PRO A 427 -1.63 42.38 43.43
N CYS A 428 -2.32 41.24 43.28
CA CYS A 428 -3.36 40.86 44.23
C CYS A 428 -3.56 39.33 44.34
N PHE A 429 -3.48 38.84 45.57
CA PHE A 429 -3.83 37.50 46.04
C PHE A 429 -5.20 37.01 45.57
N ARG A 430 -5.36 35.67 45.45
CA ARG A 430 -6.45 34.99 46.17
C ARG A 430 -6.13 33.55 46.57
N LEU A 431 -6.57 33.20 47.78
CA LEU A 431 -6.48 31.90 48.45
C LEU A 431 -7.75 31.05 48.20
N TYR A 432 -7.77 29.86 48.83
CA TYR A 432 -8.81 28.81 48.83
C TYR A 432 -8.84 27.95 47.55
N GLY A 433 -8.95 26.63 47.59
CA GLY A 433 -9.17 25.63 48.66
C GLY A 433 -9.48 24.30 47.95
N SER A 434 -9.27 23.10 48.50
CA SER A 434 -9.30 22.65 49.90
C SER A 434 -8.27 21.54 50.14
#